data_AF-A0A814FIR5-F1
#
_entry.id   AF-A0A814FIR5-F1
#
_cell.length_a   1.000
_cell.length_b   1.000
_cell.length_c   1.000
_cell.angle_alpha   90.00
_cell.angle_beta   90.00
_cell.angle_gamma   90.00
#
_symmetry.space_group_name_H-M   'P 1'
#
loop_
_entity.id
_entity.type
_entity.pdbx_description
1 polymer ?
#
loop_
_entity_poly.entity_id
_entity_poly.type
_entity_poly.pdbx_seq_one_letter_code
_entity_poly.pdbx_strand_id
1 'polypeptide(L)'
;MGLTSSGQITIDSWNSSNVPLTGPQAPLNTWTHVVTTYSPTSGLKLYINGTLWSSVGAYTFAAGSIPMTITLGNSLLGTSTCNTATIQMGQFYGSIDEFYVYARELTTSEVTALANP
;
A
#
# COMPACT_ATOMS: atom_id res chain seq x y z
N MET A 1 -2.06 -1.76 3.07
CA MET A 1 -2.65 -0.98 1.96
C MET A 1 -4.15 -1.27 1.92
N GLY A 2 -4.97 -0.28 1.61
CA GLY A 2 -6.41 -0.44 1.44
C GLY A 2 -7.04 0.84 0.89
N LEU A 3 -8.34 0.99 1.09
CA LEU A 3 -9.10 2.19 0.73
C LEU A 3 -9.61 2.89 1.98
N THR A 4 -9.63 4.22 1.97
CA THR A 4 -10.33 5.03 3.00
C THR A 4 -11.86 4.97 2.79
N SER A 5 -12.62 5.53 3.73
CA SER A 5 -14.08 5.70 3.57
C SER A 5 -14.48 6.61 2.38
N SER A 6 -13.55 7.46 1.91
CA SER A 6 -13.70 8.27 0.70
C SER A 6 -13.20 7.57 -0.57
N GLY A 7 -12.74 6.32 -0.50
CA GLY A 7 -12.23 5.55 -1.63
C GLY A 7 -10.81 5.93 -2.05
N GLN A 8 -10.04 6.64 -1.21
CA GLN A 8 -8.63 6.94 -1.48
C GLN A 8 -7.76 5.74 -1.19
N ILE A 9 -6.79 5.47 -2.07
CA ILE A 9 -5.77 4.44 -1.85
C ILE A 9 -4.91 4.89 -0.68
N THR A 10 -4.75 4.07 0.35
CA THR A 10 -3.93 4.41 1.51
C THR A 10 -3.04 3.26 1.94
N ILE A 11 -1.86 3.58 2.44
CA ILE A 11 -0.90 2.64 3.01
C ILE A 11 -0.55 3.12 4.40
N ASP A 12 -0.72 2.24 5.35
CA ASP A 12 -0.24 2.42 6.71
C ASP A 12 1.01 1.56 6.92
N SER A 13 2.02 2.16 7.55
CA SER A 13 3.23 1.49 8.02
C SER A 13 3.48 1.87 9.48
N TRP A 14 4.37 1.17 10.18
CA TRP A 14 4.58 1.36 11.61
C TRP A 14 6.02 1.73 11.96
N ASN A 15 6.17 2.80 12.74
CA ASN A 15 7.43 3.18 13.39
C ASN A 15 7.13 3.83 14.75
N SER A 16 6.80 3.00 15.75
CA SER A 16 6.31 3.42 17.08
C SER A 16 4.98 4.20 17.08
N SER A 17 4.58 4.73 15.92
CA SER A 17 3.28 5.29 15.58
C SER A 17 2.96 4.96 14.12
N ASN A 18 1.71 5.24 13.70
CA ASN A 18 1.30 5.06 12.32
C ASN A 18 2.02 6.04 11.38
N VAL A 19 2.48 5.54 10.23
CA VAL A 19 3.09 6.30 9.15
C VAL A 19 2.21 6.13 7.90
N PRO A 20 1.15 6.95 7.74
CA PRO A 20 0.23 6.84 6.62
C PRO A 20 0.76 7.54 5.37
N LEU A 21 0.46 6.98 4.20
CA LEU A 21 0.50 7.65 2.90
C LEU A 21 -0.86 7.50 2.23
N THR A 22 -1.47 8.64 1.88
CA THR A 22 -2.77 8.66 1.19
C THR A 22 -2.63 9.18 -0.23
N GLY A 23 -3.15 8.36 -1.13
CA GLY A 23 -3.21 8.52 -2.57
C GLY A 23 -4.45 9.28 -3.07
N PRO A 24 -4.66 9.27 -4.40
CA PRO A 24 -5.89 9.74 -4.99
C PRO A 24 -7.05 8.78 -4.68
N GLN A 25 -8.27 9.25 -4.97
CA GLN A 25 -9.43 8.38 -5.03
C GLN A 25 -9.25 7.36 -6.16
N ALA A 26 -9.46 6.08 -5.87
CA ALA A 26 -9.47 5.04 -6.90
C ALA A 26 -10.71 5.24 -7.80
N PRO A 27 -10.53 5.40 -9.12
CA PRO A 27 -11.66 5.48 -10.04
C PRO A 27 -12.42 4.15 -10.06
N LEU A 28 -13.75 4.23 -10.05
CA LEU A 28 -14.59 3.04 -10.19
C LEU A 28 -14.47 2.46 -11.61
N ASN A 29 -14.56 1.14 -11.72
CA ASN A 29 -14.56 0.40 -12.98
C ASN A 29 -13.35 0.69 -13.88
N THR A 30 -12.21 1.07 -13.30
CA THR A 30 -10.97 1.37 -14.02
C THR A 30 -9.80 0.71 -13.33
N TRP A 31 -8.97 -0.02 -14.08
CA TRP A 31 -7.74 -0.59 -13.56
C TRP A 31 -6.79 0.53 -13.08
N THR A 32 -6.25 0.36 -11.87
CA THR A 32 -5.27 1.28 -11.29
C THR A 32 -4.06 0.46 -10.88
N HIS A 33 -2.90 0.76 -11.47
CA HIS A 33 -1.64 0.15 -11.03
C HIS A 33 -1.13 0.89 -9.80
N VAL A 34 -0.92 0.15 -8.70
CA VAL A 34 -0.52 0.72 -7.41
C VAL A 34 0.75 0.03 -6.95
N VAL A 35 1.79 0.80 -6.64
CA VAL A 35 3.03 0.28 -6.07
C VAL A 35 3.37 1.02 -4.79
N THR A 36 3.79 0.26 -3.80
CA THR A 36 4.43 0.80 -2.60
C THR A 36 5.86 0.28 -2.54
N THR A 37 6.81 1.19 -2.34
CA THR A 37 8.20 0.81 -2.09
C THR A 37 8.62 1.28 -0.71
N TYR A 38 9.56 0.56 -0.10
CA TYR A 38 10.12 0.92 1.19
C TYR A 38 11.60 0.54 1.26
N SER A 39 12.42 1.44 1.79
CA SER A 39 13.71 1.11 2.37
C SER A 39 13.99 1.99 3.59
N PRO A 40 14.87 1.56 4.52
CA PRO A 40 15.22 2.40 5.68
C PRO A 40 15.80 3.76 5.30
N THR A 41 16.50 3.83 4.15
CA THR A 41 17.18 5.05 3.67
C THR A 41 16.29 5.95 2.82
N SER A 42 15.37 5.39 2.03
CA SER A 42 14.49 6.17 1.16
C SER A 42 13.11 6.45 1.77
N GLY A 43 12.76 5.72 2.84
CA GLY A 43 11.43 5.75 3.44
C GLY A 43 10.38 5.03 2.61
N LEU A 44 9.11 5.39 2.80
CA LEU A 44 7.95 4.79 2.14
C LEU A 44 7.53 5.65 0.95
N LYS A 45 7.20 5.03 -0.18
CA LYS A 45 6.71 5.73 -1.37
C LYS A 45 5.46 5.04 -1.91
N LEU A 46 4.51 5.86 -2.39
CA LEU A 46 3.31 5.43 -3.08
C LEU A 46 3.36 5.90 -4.53
N TYR A 47 3.20 4.97 -5.46
CA TYR A 47 3.11 5.23 -6.89
C TYR A 47 1.74 4.82 -7.41
N ILE A 48 1.18 5.64 -8.29
CA ILE A 48 -0.10 5.40 -8.98
C ILE A 48 0.16 5.48 -10.48
N ASN A 49 -0.22 4.44 -11.21
CA ASN A 49 0.00 4.32 -12.66
C ASN A 49 1.43 4.66 -13.07
N GLY A 50 2.40 4.14 -12.31
CA GLY A 50 3.84 4.28 -12.61
C GLY A 50 4.46 5.62 -12.20
N THR A 51 3.67 6.56 -11.67
CA THR A 51 4.13 7.89 -11.25
C THR A 51 4.16 7.99 -9.73
N LEU A 52 5.23 8.58 -9.17
CA LEU A 52 5.32 8.83 -7.72
C LEU A 52 4.21 9.81 -7.32
N TRP A 53 3.37 9.39 -6.38
CA TRP A 53 2.29 10.21 -5.86
C TRP A 53 2.68 10.93 -4.57
N SER A 54 3.22 10.17 -3.60
CA SER A 54 3.61 10.72 -2.30
C SER A 54 4.66 9.84 -1.63
N SER A 55 5.36 10.40 -0.66
CA SER A 55 6.42 9.72 0.08
C SER A 55 6.59 10.26 1.50
N VAL A 56 7.04 9.40 2.40
CA VAL A 56 7.61 9.77 3.69
C VAL A 56 9.11 9.48 3.65
N GLY A 57 9.92 10.38 4.20
CA GLY A 57 11.37 10.23 4.25
C GLY A 57 11.85 9.03 5.08
N ALA A 58 13.16 8.86 5.19
CA ALA A 58 13.82 7.73 5.86
C ALA A 58 13.25 7.44 7.27
N TYR A 59 12.92 6.16 7.51
CA TYR A 59 12.59 5.64 8.82
C TYR A 59 12.79 4.13 8.86
N THR A 60 13.01 3.58 10.05
CA THR A 60 13.09 2.14 10.26
C THR A 60 11.72 1.60 10.65
N PHE A 61 11.20 0.66 9.88
CA PHE A 61 9.99 -0.06 10.22
C PHE A 61 10.18 -0.79 11.55
N ALA A 62 9.28 -0.55 12.49
CA ALA A 62 9.27 -1.23 13.77
C ALA A 62 8.55 -2.58 13.62
N ALA A 63 9.31 -3.61 13.29
CA ALA A 63 8.79 -4.96 13.10
C ALA A 63 8.17 -5.51 14.40
N GLY A 64 6.98 -6.10 14.27
CA GLY A 64 6.41 -6.93 15.32
C GLY A 64 7.10 -8.29 15.37
N SER A 65 7.25 -8.87 16.56
CA SER A 65 7.81 -10.23 16.76
C SER A 65 6.85 -11.35 16.36
N ILE A 66 6.05 -11.14 15.32
CA ILE A 66 5.03 -12.07 14.80
C ILE A 66 5.27 -12.34 13.31
N PRO A 67 4.89 -13.52 12.79
CA PRO A 67 4.99 -13.81 11.36
C PRO A 67 4.23 -12.77 10.52
N MET A 68 4.87 -12.27 9.47
CA MET A 68 4.21 -11.37 8.52
C MET A 68 3.31 -12.20 7.59
N THR A 69 2.03 -11.84 7.53
CA THR A 69 1.05 -12.44 6.63
C THR A 69 0.59 -11.41 5.62
N ILE A 70 0.45 -11.81 4.36
CA ILE A 70 -0.13 -11.00 3.31
C ILE A 70 -1.54 -11.52 3.04
N THR A 71 -2.53 -10.63 3.07
CA THR A 71 -3.90 -10.93 2.67
C THR A 71 -4.30 -10.05 1.49
N LEU A 72 -5.05 -10.63 0.55
CA LEU A 72 -5.56 -9.93 -0.62
C LEU A 72 -7.08 -9.92 -0.56
N GLY A 73 -7.69 -8.76 -0.79
CA GLY A 73 -9.14 -8.61 -0.85
C GLY A 73 -9.90 -8.72 0.47
N ASN A 74 -9.24 -9.08 1.58
CA ASN A 74 -9.81 -9.07 2.92
C ASN A 74 -8.73 -8.91 4.00
N SER A 75 -9.12 -8.53 5.23
CA SER A 75 -8.22 -8.57 6.39
C SER A 75 -8.14 -9.99 6.98
N LEU A 76 -7.00 -10.32 7.58
CA LEU A 76 -6.70 -11.61 8.22
C LEU A 76 -7.70 -11.96 9.33
N LEU A 77 -8.22 -10.94 10.03
CA LEU A 77 -9.20 -11.08 11.11
C LEU A 77 -10.63 -10.81 10.60
N GLY A 78 -10.86 -10.89 9.29
CA GLY A 78 -12.13 -10.54 8.67
C GLY A 78 -12.44 -9.05 8.81
N THR A 79 -13.65 -8.70 9.22
CA THR A 79 -14.08 -7.30 9.39
C THR A 79 -13.70 -6.69 10.74
N SER A 80 -12.90 -7.38 11.56
CA SER A 80 -12.85 -7.07 13.00
C SER A 80 -11.69 -6.21 13.47
N THR A 81 -10.59 -6.03 12.72
CA THR A 81 -9.55 -5.03 13.08
C THR A 81 -8.69 -4.57 11.88
N CYS A 82 -8.57 -3.25 11.73
CA CYS A 82 -7.38 -2.57 11.22
C CYS A 82 -7.04 -1.54 12.30
N ASN A 83 -5.88 -1.68 12.94
CA ASN A 83 -5.48 -0.83 14.07
C ASN A 83 -5.22 0.63 13.66
N THR A 84 -5.12 0.88 12.36
CA THR A 84 -4.95 2.18 11.75
C THR A 84 -6.31 2.58 11.18
N ALA A 85 -7.02 3.48 11.88
CA ALA A 85 -8.40 3.91 11.54
C ALA A 85 -8.55 4.53 10.12
N THR A 86 -7.48 4.57 9.33
CA THR A 86 -7.41 5.08 7.96
C THR A 86 -8.05 4.13 6.94
N ILE A 87 -7.86 2.80 7.09
CA ILE A 87 -8.35 1.81 6.12
C ILE A 87 -9.75 1.36 6.50
N GLN A 88 -10.67 1.47 5.54
CA GLN A 88 -12.05 1.01 5.68
C GLN A 88 -12.07 -0.52 5.83
N MET A 89 -12.83 -0.98 6.82
CA MET A 89 -12.91 -2.40 7.18
C MET A 89 -13.92 -3.12 6.29
N GLY A 90 -13.44 -4.05 5.45
CA GLY A 90 -14.34 -4.81 4.59
C GLY A 90 -13.59 -5.70 3.63
N GLN A 91 -14.38 -6.46 2.85
CA GLN A 91 -13.85 -7.10 1.66
C GLN A 91 -13.66 -6.06 0.56
N PHE A 92 -12.65 -6.27 -0.27
CA PHE A 92 -12.47 -5.49 -1.49
C PHE A 92 -13.50 -5.94 -2.52
N TYR A 93 -14.30 -4.99 -3.00
CA TYR A 93 -15.28 -5.22 -4.07
C TYR A 93 -14.68 -4.81 -5.41
N GLY A 94 -13.82 -5.66 -5.96
CA GLY A 94 -13.15 -5.41 -7.23
C GLY A 94 -12.39 -6.62 -7.72
N SER A 95 -11.53 -6.39 -8.71
CA SER A 95 -10.61 -7.41 -9.24
C SER A 95 -9.17 -7.02 -8.91
N ILE A 96 -8.33 -8.02 -8.66
CA ILE A 96 -6.89 -7.87 -8.44
C ILE A 96 -6.23 -8.75 -9.49
N ASP A 97 -5.21 -8.22 -10.15
CA ASP A 97 -4.39 -8.95 -11.11
C ASP A 97 -2.92 -8.54 -10.94
N GLU A 98 -2.00 -9.38 -11.43
CA GLU A 98 -0.56 -9.09 -11.49
C GLU A 98 0.05 -8.69 -10.13
N PHE A 99 -0.14 -9.54 -9.11
CA PHE A 99 0.36 -9.30 -7.76
C PHE A 99 1.82 -9.71 -7.58
N TYR A 100 2.66 -8.76 -7.15
CA TYR A 100 4.10 -8.96 -6.94
C TYR A 100 4.55 -8.52 -5.53
N VAL A 101 5.55 -9.23 -5.00
CA VAL A 101 6.29 -8.84 -3.80
C VAL A 101 7.78 -8.98 -4.06
N TYR A 102 8.54 -7.92 -3.79
CA TYR A 102 9.97 -7.87 -4.02
C TYR A 102 10.73 -7.78 -2.70
N ALA A 103 11.88 -8.47 -2.60
CA ALA A 103 12.77 -8.42 -1.44
C ALA A 103 13.68 -7.16 -1.41
N ARG A 104 13.35 -6.13 -2.20
CA ARG A 104 14.10 -4.87 -2.29
C ARG A 104 13.18 -3.71 -2.67
N GLU A 105 13.64 -2.48 -2.43
CA GLU A 105 13.04 -1.29 -3.02
C GLU A 105 13.19 -1.34 -4.56
N LEU A 106 12.08 -1.15 -5.27
CA LEU A 106 12.08 -0.90 -6.71
C LEU A 106 12.46 0.55 -6.99
N THR A 107 13.19 0.76 -8.09
CA THR A 107 13.49 2.08 -8.63
C THR A 107 12.27 2.67 -9.33
N THR A 108 12.22 3.99 -9.49
CA THR A 108 11.13 4.65 -10.24
C THR A 108 10.99 4.09 -11.66
N SER A 109 12.09 3.82 -12.36
CA SER A 109 12.05 3.23 -13.72
C SER A 109 11.42 1.84 -13.74
N GLU A 110 11.70 1.00 -12.74
CA GLU A 110 11.09 -0.33 -12.64
C GLU A 110 9.59 -0.22 -12.36
N VAL A 111 9.18 0.70 -11.49
CA VAL A 111 7.76 0.95 -11.21
C VAL A 111 7.03 1.48 -12.44
N THR A 112 7.63 2.38 -13.21
CA THR A 112 7.05 2.89 -14.45
C THR A 112 6.95 1.80 -15.52
N ALA A 113 7.93 0.90 -15.61
CA ALA A 113 7.88 -0.22 -16.55
C ALA A 113 6.73 -1.20 -16.23
N LEU A 114 6.50 -1.50 -14.94
CA LEU A 114 5.39 -2.35 -14.49
C LEU A 114 4.00 -1.74 -14.75
N ALA A 115 3.91 -0.40 -14.83
CA ALA A 115 2.63 0.29 -15.01
C ALA A 115 2.09 0.26 -16.44
N ASN A 116 2.90 -0.12 -17.42
CA ASN A 116 2.54 -0.19 -18.84
C ASN A 116 2.52 -1.67 -19.28
N PRO A 117 1.47 -2.45 -18.93
CA PRO A 117 1.32 -3.83 -19.37
C PRO A 117 1.06 -3.95 -20.88
#